data_AF-A0A7J4ZLQ2-F1
#
_entry.id   AF-A0A7J4ZLQ2-F1
#
_cell.length_a   1.000
_cell.length_b   1.000
_cell.length_c   1.000
_cell.angle_alpha   90.00
_cell.angle_beta   90.00
_cell.angle_gamma   90.00
#
_symmetry.space_group_name_H-M   'P 1'
#
loop_
_entity.id
_entity.type
_entity.pdbx_description
1 polymer ?
#
loop_
_entity_poly.entity_id
_entity_poly.type
_entity_poly.pdbx_seq_one_letter_code
_entity_poly.pdbx_strand_id
1 'polypeptide(L)'
;MFIQGALANVGREITTDELLRYLSSNIPESEFFKLQPPPGTMMAAAIDWRCLLYDAAAIATIGQVLWGAYVEFVKPIHDKNQNSDAAIFIQIKNEHGQSDQFMIGKEFKDREIFIQKFNSSVKRLNLESPKSMPSQEIDEIKHSGYWVHIK
;
A
#
# COMPACT_ATOMS: atom_id res chain seq x y z
N MET A 1 2.78 9.96 7.57
CA MET A 1 1.83 9.49 6.53
C MET A 1 1.90 7.97 6.48
N PHE A 2 0.82 7.30 6.10
CA PHE A 2 0.90 5.88 5.82
C PHE A 2 0.18 5.51 4.53
N ILE A 3 0.62 4.40 3.96
CA ILE A 3 0.01 3.79 2.79
C ILE A 3 -0.46 2.41 3.20
N GLN A 4 -1.62 2.03 2.72
CA GLN A 4 -2.19 0.71 2.97
C GLN A 4 -2.79 0.15 1.70
N GLY A 5 -3.01 -1.15 1.65
CA GLY A 5 -3.55 -1.74 0.44
C GLY A 5 -3.86 -3.21 0.56
N ALA A 6 -4.25 -3.77 -0.57
CA ALA A 6 -4.52 -5.19 -0.75
C ALA A 6 -4.20 -5.60 -2.20
N LEU A 7 -3.97 -6.90 -2.37
CA LEU A 7 -3.94 -7.50 -3.69
C LEU A 7 -5.37 -7.89 -4.08
N ALA A 8 -5.90 -7.28 -5.14
CA ALA A 8 -7.26 -7.53 -5.59
C ALA A 8 -7.26 -8.54 -6.74
N ASN A 9 -8.08 -9.59 -6.62
CA ASN A 9 -8.35 -10.56 -7.69
C ASN A 9 -7.11 -11.28 -8.28
N VAL A 10 -6.02 -11.37 -7.53
CA VAL A 10 -4.77 -12.04 -7.96
C VAL A 10 -4.78 -13.57 -7.79
N GLY A 11 -5.83 -14.12 -7.17
CA GLY A 11 -5.93 -15.56 -6.90
C GLY A 11 -4.82 -16.06 -5.98
N ARG A 12 -4.07 -17.08 -6.42
CA ARG A 12 -2.92 -17.66 -5.69
C ARG A 12 -1.58 -17.34 -6.36
N GLU A 13 -1.56 -16.47 -7.35
CA GLU A 13 -0.36 -16.16 -8.14
C GLU A 13 0.65 -15.30 -7.36
N ILE A 14 0.17 -14.52 -6.38
CA ILE A 14 0.99 -13.75 -5.45
C ILE A 14 0.33 -13.65 -4.08
N THR A 15 1.14 -13.71 -3.03
CA THR A 15 0.76 -13.48 -1.64
C THR A 15 1.13 -12.07 -1.15
N THR A 16 0.43 -11.58 -0.13
CA THR A 16 0.79 -10.33 0.56
C THR A 16 2.20 -10.35 1.12
N ASP A 17 2.73 -11.52 1.51
CA ASP A 17 4.11 -11.67 2.00
C ASP A 17 5.15 -11.44 0.89
N GLU A 18 4.88 -11.89 -0.32
CA GLU A 18 5.74 -11.62 -1.48
C GLU A 18 5.74 -10.14 -1.84
N LEU A 19 4.56 -9.52 -1.85
CA LEU A 19 4.45 -8.07 -2.06
C LEU A 19 5.23 -7.30 -0.98
N LEU A 20 5.00 -7.60 0.31
CA LEU A 20 5.65 -6.90 1.41
C LEU A 20 7.17 -7.08 1.41
N ARG A 21 7.67 -8.28 1.09
CA ARG A 21 9.12 -8.50 0.90
C ARG A 21 9.68 -7.66 -0.23
N TYR A 22 8.96 -7.56 -1.35
CA TYR A 22 9.37 -6.70 -2.46
C TYR A 22 9.40 -5.22 -2.05
N LEU A 23 8.33 -4.71 -1.42
CA LEU A 23 8.25 -3.30 -1.02
C LEU A 23 9.34 -2.95 0.00
N SER A 24 9.50 -3.77 1.04
CA SER A 24 10.45 -3.54 2.15
C SER A 24 11.93 -3.70 1.76
N SER A 25 12.21 -4.41 0.67
CA SER A 25 13.55 -4.50 0.09
C SER A 25 13.93 -3.25 -0.72
N ASN A 26 12.92 -2.59 -1.32
CA ASN A 26 13.13 -1.39 -2.15
C ASN A 26 13.01 -0.08 -1.34
N ILE A 27 12.43 -0.11 -0.13
CA ILE A 27 12.28 1.05 0.75
C ILE A 27 12.63 0.65 2.18
N PRO A 28 13.93 0.46 2.48
CA PRO A 28 14.37 -0.13 3.74
C PRO A 28 14.12 0.76 4.97
N GLU A 29 13.96 2.08 4.79
CA GLU A 29 13.75 3.06 5.85
C GLU A 29 12.28 3.19 6.31
N SER A 30 11.38 2.34 5.81
CA SER A 30 9.95 2.36 6.12
C SER A 30 9.54 1.14 6.92
N GLU A 31 8.57 1.31 7.82
CA GLU A 31 8.01 0.21 8.61
C GLU A 31 6.84 -0.44 7.87
N PHE A 32 6.81 -1.76 7.76
CA PHE A 32 5.79 -2.54 7.07
C PHE A 32 5.04 -3.46 8.03
N PHE A 33 3.73 -3.52 7.86
CA PHE A 33 2.83 -4.32 8.68
C PHE A 33 1.92 -5.15 7.80
N LYS A 34 1.67 -6.38 8.24
CA LYS A 34 0.70 -7.28 7.64
C LYS A 34 -0.49 -7.47 8.58
N LEU A 35 -1.69 -7.52 8.03
CA LEU A 35 -2.86 -7.90 8.79
C LEU A 35 -2.80 -9.39 9.13
N GLN A 36 -2.87 -9.72 10.41
CA GLN A 36 -2.96 -11.08 10.92
C GLN A 36 -3.99 -11.10 12.06
N PRO A 37 -5.27 -11.37 11.75
CA PRO A 37 -6.30 -11.44 12.77
C PRO A 37 -6.03 -12.58 13.78
N PRO A 38 -6.43 -12.42 15.05
CA PRO A 38 -6.35 -13.47 16.05
C PRO A 38 -7.09 -14.74 15.60
N PRO A 39 -6.60 -15.93 16.01
CA PRO A 39 -7.26 -17.19 15.71
C PRO A 39 -8.76 -17.17 16.07
N GLY A 40 -9.60 -17.65 15.16
CA GLY A 40 -11.06 -17.64 15.33
C GLY A 40 -11.78 -16.38 14.85
N THR A 41 -11.03 -15.34 14.43
CA THR A 41 -11.63 -14.12 13.83
C THR A 41 -11.67 -14.25 12.32
N MET A 42 -12.86 -14.25 11.72
CA MET A 42 -13.01 -14.04 10.28
C MET A 42 -13.12 -12.54 10.00
N MET A 43 -12.11 -11.97 9.34
CA MET A 43 -12.17 -10.61 8.82
C MET A 43 -12.27 -10.65 7.30
N ALA A 44 -13.33 -10.04 6.75
CA ALA A 44 -13.38 -9.66 5.34
C ALA A 44 -12.66 -8.30 5.20
N ALA A 45 -11.35 -8.29 5.33
CA ALA A 45 -10.57 -7.06 5.25
C ALA A 45 -10.34 -6.69 3.78
N ALA A 46 -10.58 -5.42 3.44
CA ALA A 46 -10.20 -4.85 2.14
C ALA A 46 -8.73 -4.36 2.12
N ILE A 47 -8.03 -4.45 3.26
CA ILE A 47 -6.65 -4.03 3.48
C ILE A 47 -5.89 -5.17 4.13
N ASP A 48 -4.83 -5.63 3.48
CA ASP A 48 -4.00 -6.74 3.96
C ASP A 48 -2.64 -6.26 4.50
N TRP A 49 -2.24 -5.04 4.16
CA TRP A 49 -0.94 -4.50 4.53
C TRP A 49 -0.97 -2.99 4.76
N ARG A 50 -0.01 -2.51 5.55
CA ARG A 50 0.26 -1.10 5.83
C ARG A 50 1.76 -0.81 5.78
N CYS A 51 2.10 0.43 5.43
CA CYS A 51 3.45 0.95 5.37
C CYS A 51 3.47 2.35 5.99
N LEU A 52 4.29 2.56 7.01
CA LEU A 52 4.54 3.86 7.62
C LEU A 52 5.73 4.52 6.92
N LEU A 53 5.51 5.75 6.42
CA LEU A 53 6.51 6.52 5.69
C LEU A 53 6.92 7.73 6.52
N TYR A 54 8.20 7.78 6.88
CA TYR A 54 8.75 8.76 7.83
C TYR A 54 9.36 10.00 7.18
N ASP A 55 9.81 9.90 5.93
CA ASP A 55 10.43 11.01 5.22
C ASP A 55 9.88 11.20 3.80
N ALA A 56 10.15 12.36 3.22
CA ALA A 56 9.67 12.72 1.89
C ALA A 56 10.28 11.87 0.77
N ALA A 57 11.49 11.31 0.96
CA ALA A 57 12.15 10.48 -0.03
C ALA A 57 11.48 9.11 -0.14
N ALA A 58 11.13 8.50 1.00
CA ALA A 58 10.34 7.27 1.07
C ALA A 58 8.98 7.46 0.41
N ILE A 59 8.31 8.58 0.66
CA ILE A 59 7.01 8.91 0.04
C ILE A 59 7.14 9.10 -1.49
N ALA A 60 8.21 9.73 -1.98
CA ALA A 60 8.43 9.86 -3.42
C ALA A 60 8.75 8.51 -4.09
N THR A 61 9.44 7.63 -3.36
CA THR A 61 9.93 6.34 -3.87
C THR A 61 8.83 5.28 -3.92
N ILE A 62 7.93 5.25 -2.94
CA ILE A 62 6.90 4.20 -2.82
C ILE A 62 5.97 4.11 -4.02
N GLY A 63 5.62 5.24 -4.66
CA GLY A 63 4.85 5.21 -5.90
C GLY A 63 5.57 4.41 -7.00
N GLN A 64 6.87 4.64 -7.19
CA GLN A 64 7.66 3.90 -8.19
C GLN A 64 7.75 2.41 -7.85
N VAL A 65 7.94 2.10 -6.57
CA VAL A 65 8.06 0.71 -6.10
C VAL A 65 6.73 -0.03 -6.24
N LEU A 66 5.60 0.61 -5.94
CA LEU A 66 4.26 0.03 -6.13
C LEU A 66 3.98 -0.25 -7.61
N TRP A 67 4.41 0.65 -8.51
CA TRP A 67 4.34 0.37 -9.94
C TRP A 67 5.21 -0.82 -10.35
N GLY A 68 6.44 -0.89 -9.82
CA GLY A 68 7.32 -2.03 -10.04
C GLY A 68 6.70 -3.35 -9.58
N ALA A 69 6.06 -3.36 -8.40
CA ALA A 69 5.33 -4.51 -7.89
C ALA A 69 4.16 -4.91 -8.80
N TYR A 70 3.44 -3.95 -9.37
CA TYR A 70 2.41 -4.22 -10.37
C TYR A 70 3.00 -4.91 -11.60
N VAL A 71 4.09 -4.38 -12.16
CA VAL A 71 4.76 -4.94 -13.34
C VAL A 71 5.27 -6.35 -13.09
N GLU A 72 5.87 -6.59 -11.92
CA GLU A 72 6.45 -7.88 -11.54
C GLU A 72 5.39 -8.94 -11.31
N PHE A 73 4.30 -8.59 -10.61
CA PHE A 73 3.40 -9.60 -10.05
C PHE A 73 2.00 -9.62 -10.65
N VAL A 74 1.44 -8.47 -11.01
CA VAL A 74 0.04 -8.38 -11.46
C VAL A 74 -0.07 -8.33 -12.98
N LYS A 75 0.83 -7.59 -13.65
CA LYS A 75 0.86 -7.52 -15.11
C LYS A 75 0.97 -8.91 -15.77
N PRO A 76 1.77 -9.88 -15.28
CA PRO A 76 1.82 -11.21 -15.89
C PRO A 76 0.47 -11.96 -15.84
N ILE A 77 -0.38 -11.69 -14.85
CA ILE A 77 -1.73 -12.28 -14.74
C ILE A 77 -2.62 -11.75 -15.88
N HIS A 78 -2.49 -10.46 -16.22
CA HIS A 78 -3.18 -9.85 -17.36
C HIS A 78 -2.65 -10.40 -18.68
N ASP A 79 -1.33 -10.46 -18.84
CA ASP A 79 -0.69 -10.91 -20.10
C ASP A 79 -1.04 -12.37 -20.43
N LYS A 80 -1.22 -13.20 -19.40
CA LYS A 80 -1.68 -14.60 -19.54
C LYS A 80 -3.20 -14.73 -19.70
N ASN A 81 -3.96 -13.63 -19.71
CA ASN A 81 -5.43 -13.59 -19.72
C ASN A 81 -6.07 -14.44 -18.58
N GLN A 82 -5.38 -14.58 -17.44
CA GLN A 82 -5.90 -15.36 -16.31
C GLN A 82 -6.99 -14.59 -15.56
N ASN A 83 -6.79 -13.29 -15.37
CA ASN A 83 -7.78 -12.41 -14.74
C ASN A 83 -7.53 -10.94 -15.11
N SER A 84 -8.46 -10.31 -15.83
CA SER A 84 -8.36 -8.89 -16.22
C SER A 84 -8.69 -7.90 -15.10
N ASP A 85 -9.27 -8.38 -13.99
CA ASP A 85 -9.62 -7.56 -12.82
C ASP A 85 -8.54 -7.58 -11.73
N ALA A 86 -7.39 -8.23 -11.98
CA ALA A 86 -6.28 -8.26 -11.04
C ALA A 86 -5.69 -6.84 -10.85
N ALA A 87 -5.46 -6.45 -9.60
CA ALA A 87 -4.99 -5.10 -9.30
C ALA A 87 -4.24 -5.04 -7.97
N ILE A 88 -3.47 -3.96 -7.80
CA ILE A 88 -3.00 -3.53 -6.49
C ILE A 88 -3.88 -2.37 -6.07
N PHE A 89 -4.68 -2.58 -5.01
CA PHE A 89 -5.42 -1.50 -4.35
C PHE A 89 -4.50 -0.79 -3.37
N ILE A 90 -4.46 0.53 -3.44
CA ILE A 90 -3.62 1.39 -2.61
C ILE A 90 -4.50 2.51 -2.06
N GLN A 91 -4.35 2.79 -0.78
CA GLN A 91 -4.89 3.97 -0.13
C GLN A 91 -3.75 4.72 0.56
N ILE A 92 -3.60 6.01 0.23
CA ILE A 92 -2.70 6.93 0.92
C ILE A 92 -3.53 7.67 1.93
N LYS A 93 -3.09 7.72 3.19
CA LYS A 93 -3.82 8.38 4.26
C LYS A 93 -2.91 9.29 5.08
N ASN A 94 -3.37 10.51 5.32
CA ASN A 94 -2.69 11.43 6.23
C ASN A 94 -3.17 11.25 7.67
N GLU A 95 -2.56 11.98 8.59
CA GLU A 95 -2.83 11.87 10.03
C GLU A 95 -4.23 12.37 10.43
N HIS A 96 -4.89 13.16 9.58
CA HIS A 96 -6.24 13.68 9.79
C HIS A 96 -7.34 12.78 9.23
N GLY A 97 -6.97 11.61 8.72
CA GLY A 97 -7.91 10.64 8.18
C GLY A 97 -8.32 10.89 6.73
N GLN A 98 -7.81 11.96 6.09
CA GLN A 98 -8.03 12.19 4.67
C GLN A 98 -7.25 11.16 3.86
N SER A 99 -7.88 10.65 2.81
CA SER A 99 -7.26 9.62 2.00
C SER A 99 -7.60 9.72 0.53
N ASP A 100 -6.66 9.29 -0.32
CA ASP A 100 -6.92 9.00 -1.73
C ASP A 100 -6.66 7.52 -1.99
N GLN A 101 -7.34 6.99 -3.01
CA GLN A 101 -7.28 5.58 -3.40
C GLN A 101 -6.86 5.44 -4.86
N PHE A 102 -6.19 4.33 -5.15
CA PHE A 102 -5.67 4.01 -6.48
C PHE A 102 -5.81 2.51 -6.73
N MET A 103 -6.16 2.13 -7.96
CA MET A 103 -6.08 0.74 -8.42
C MET A 103 -5.12 0.59 -9.59
N ILE A 104 -3.89 0.12 -9.33
CA ILE A 104 -2.92 -0.17 -10.40
C ILE A 104 -3.32 -1.48 -11.10
N GLY A 105 -3.37 -1.45 -12.43
CA GLY A 105 -3.84 -2.54 -13.28
C GLY A 105 -5.28 -2.37 -13.77
N LYS A 106 -6.10 -1.62 -13.03
CA LYS A 106 -7.49 -1.34 -13.40
C LYS A 106 -7.69 0.11 -13.83
N GLU A 107 -7.57 1.04 -12.90
CA GLU A 107 -7.71 2.48 -13.15
C GLU A 107 -6.44 3.04 -13.81
N PHE A 108 -5.28 2.57 -13.37
CA PHE A 108 -3.99 3.03 -13.84
C PHE A 108 -3.27 1.92 -14.61
N LYS A 109 -3.16 2.11 -15.92
CA LYS A 109 -2.46 1.19 -16.86
C LYS A 109 -1.19 1.79 -17.45
N ASP A 110 -0.94 3.07 -17.18
CA ASP A 110 0.24 3.82 -17.62
C ASP A 110 1.01 4.33 -16.39
N ARG A 111 2.33 4.17 -16.43
CA ARG A 111 3.20 4.46 -15.29
C ARG A 111 3.24 5.95 -15.01
N GLU A 112 3.47 6.74 -16.04
CA GLU A 112 3.67 8.18 -15.94
C GLU A 112 2.40 8.86 -15.40
N ILE A 113 1.23 8.44 -15.88
CA ILE A 113 -0.08 8.91 -15.38
C ILE A 113 -0.24 8.54 -13.90
N PHE A 114 0.05 7.29 -13.52
CA PHE A 114 -0.03 6.86 -12.13
C PHE A 114 0.87 7.68 -11.22
N ILE A 115 2.16 7.77 -11.55
CA ILE A 115 3.15 8.48 -10.74
C ILE A 115 2.79 9.96 -10.60
N GLN A 116 2.33 10.60 -11.68
CA GLN A 116 1.89 11.99 -11.61
C GLN A 116 0.72 12.15 -10.63
N LYS A 117 -0.32 11.32 -10.73
CA LYS A 117 -1.50 11.38 -9.87
C LYS A 117 -1.18 11.04 -8.42
N PHE A 118 -0.35 10.02 -8.20
CA PHE A 118 0.16 9.62 -6.90
C PHE A 118 0.91 10.78 -6.22
N ASN A 119 1.84 11.42 -6.92
CA ASN A 119 2.61 12.54 -6.39
C ASN A 119 1.75 13.78 -6.11
N SER A 120 0.75 14.05 -6.94
CA SER A 120 -0.22 15.12 -6.69
C SER A 120 -1.02 14.86 -5.42
N SER A 121 -1.49 13.63 -5.22
CA SER A 121 -2.21 13.20 -4.01
C SER A 121 -1.35 13.34 -2.75
N VAL A 122 -0.12 12.81 -2.79
CA VAL A 122 0.87 12.95 -1.71
C VAL A 122 1.07 14.41 -1.34
N LYS A 123 1.32 15.29 -2.33
CA LYS A 123 1.55 16.71 -2.07
C LYS A 123 0.35 17.36 -1.39
N ARG A 124 -0.85 17.09 -1.91
CA ARG A 124 -2.10 17.63 -1.34
C ARG A 124 -2.29 17.16 0.10
N LEU A 125 -2.18 15.84 0.35
CA LEU A 125 -2.34 15.23 1.66
C LEU A 125 -1.28 15.68 2.68
N ASN A 126 -0.05 15.97 2.23
CA ASN A 126 1.02 16.51 3.08
C ASN A 126 0.85 18.01 3.40
N LEU A 127 0.35 18.83 2.46
CA LEU A 127 0.12 20.26 2.71
C LEU A 127 -1.01 20.50 3.72
N GLU A 128 -1.97 19.59 3.77
CA GLU A 128 -3.11 19.62 4.69
C GLU A 128 -2.77 19.08 6.10
N SER A 129 -1.50 18.70 6.33
CA SER A 129 -0.97 18.13 7.58
C SER A 129 -0.12 19.15 8.36
N PRO A 130 -0.67 19.96 9.29
CA PRO A 130 0.13 20.70 10.27
C PRO A 130 0.95 19.74 11.15
N LYS A 131 2.21 20.12 11.44
CA LYS A 131 3.14 19.35 12.30
C LYS A 131 2.57 19.11 13.70
N SER A 132 1.79 18.05 13.94
CA SER A 132 1.49 17.62 15.31
C SER A 132 0.95 16.19 15.42
N MET A 133 1.66 15.43 16.27
CA MET A 133 1.37 14.13 16.89
C MET A 133 1.18 12.89 15.99
N PRO A 134 1.73 11.72 16.38
CA PRO A 134 1.37 10.45 15.75
C PRO A 134 -0.15 10.28 15.79
N SER A 135 -0.77 9.98 14.65
CA SER A 135 -2.21 9.69 14.63
C SER A 135 -2.48 8.46 15.50
N GLN A 136 -3.61 8.45 16.22
CA GLN A 136 -4.08 7.28 16.99
C GLN A 136 -4.01 5.98 16.17
N GLU A 137 -4.17 6.07 14.85
CA GLU A 137 -4.06 4.94 13.94
C GLU A 137 -2.64 4.37 13.82
N ILE A 138 -1.59 5.20 13.89
CA ILE A 138 -0.20 4.73 13.96
C ILE A 138 0.03 3.97 15.27
N ASP A 139 -0.50 4.49 16.37
CA ASP A 139 -0.43 3.80 17.65
C ASP A 139 -1.23 2.49 17.63
N GLU A 140 -2.41 2.44 17.00
CA GLU A 140 -3.19 1.21 16.81
C GLU A 140 -2.45 0.18 15.95
N ILE A 141 -1.77 0.61 14.89
CA ILE A 141 -0.94 -0.28 14.07
C ILE A 141 0.16 -0.91 14.92
N LYS A 142 0.81 -0.11 15.78
CA LYS A 142 1.94 -0.57 16.60
C LYS A 142 1.53 -1.40 17.82
N HIS A 143 0.33 -1.19 18.36
CA HIS A 143 -0.09 -1.79 19.63
C HIS A 143 -1.27 -2.75 19.54
N SER A 144 -1.94 -2.86 18.38
CA SER A 144 -3.01 -3.85 18.23
C SER A 144 -2.45 -5.26 17.98
N GLY A 145 -3.17 -6.27 18.46
CA GLY A 145 -2.86 -7.68 18.17
C GLY A 145 -3.23 -8.12 16.74
N TYR A 146 -3.64 -7.21 15.86
CA TYR A 146 -4.08 -7.49 14.50
C TYR A 146 -3.00 -7.22 13.44
N TRP A 147 -2.00 -6.39 13.75
CA TRP A 147 -0.94 -6.02 12.81
C TRP A 147 0.38 -6.62 13.26
N VAL A 148 1.02 -7.37 12.37
CA VAL A 148 2.35 -7.94 12.61
C VAL A 148 3.37 -7.12 11.85
N HIS A 149 4.34 -6.60 12.60
CA HIS A 149 5.48 -5.88 12.05
C HIS A 149 6.40 -6.83 11.28
N ILE A 150 6.63 -6.54 10.01
CA ILE A 150 7.44 -7.38 9.11
C ILE A 150 8.86 -6.83 8.97
N LYS A 151 9.03 -5.51 9.02
CA LYS A 151 10.31 -4.81 8.97
C LYS A 151 10.13 -3.36 9.39
#